data_AF-A0A1S2D8W1-F1
#
_entry.id   AF-A0A1S2D8W1-F1
#
_cell.length_a   1.000
_cell.length_b   1.000
_cell.length_c   1.000
_cell.angle_alpha   90.00
_cell.angle_beta   90.00
_cell.angle_gamma   90.00
#
_symmetry.space_group_name_H-M   'P 1'
#
loop_
_entity.id
_entity.type
_entity.pdbx_description
1 polymer ?
#
loop_
_entity_poly.entity_id
_entity_poly.type
_entity_poly.pdbx_seq_one_letter_code
_entity_poly.pdbx_strand_id
1 'polypeptide(L)' 'MKLTARDWQAVHHQAKNAPRTGTLAHRAQAIGMPLGTLKTRVKKLMDRGIERERAIEIALSKPVGPQGRPRKLTHR' A
#
# COMPACT_ATOMS: atom_id res chain seq x y z
N MET A 1 15.80 35.16 -7.57
CA MET A 1 15.55 34.20 -8.68
C MET A 1 14.05 34.12 -8.91
N LYS A 2 13.57 34.29 -10.15
CA LYS A 2 12.14 34.21 -10.48
C LYS A 2 11.81 32.77 -10.90
N LEU A 3 10.93 32.10 -10.15
CA LEU A 3 10.46 30.74 -10.47
C LEU A 3 9.80 30.74 -11.85
N THR A 4 10.21 29.81 -12.71
CA THR A 4 9.72 29.71 -14.09
C THR A 4 8.49 28.79 -14.17
N ALA A 5 7.70 28.89 -15.24
CA ALA A 5 6.49 28.07 -15.42
C ALA A 5 6.75 26.54 -15.33
N ARG A 6 8.00 26.11 -15.58
CA ARG A 6 8.44 24.71 -15.44
C ARG A 6 8.49 24.26 -13.97
N ASP A 7 8.85 25.17 -13.07
CA ASP A 7 8.89 24.89 -11.62
C ASP A 7 7.47 24.69 -11.06
N TRP A 8 6.48 25.41 -11.60
CA TRP A 8 5.07 25.28 -11.20
C TRP A 8 4.40 23.98 -11.68
N GLN A 9 4.85 23.41 -12.80
CA GLN A 9 4.34 22.12 -13.27
C GLN A 9 4.78 20.96 -12.36
N ALA A 10 6.03 20.99 -11.88
CA ALA A 10 6.54 19.96 -10.97
C ALA A 10 5.76 19.92 -9.64
N VAL A 11 5.36 21.08 -9.11
CA VAL A 11 4.60 21.18 -7.85
C VAL A 11 3.18 20.61 -7.99
N HIS A 12 2.52 20.83 -9.13
CA HIS A 12 1.15 20.32 -9.36
C HIS A 12 1.06 18.80 -9.55
N HIS A 13 2.14 18.14 -9.98
CA HIS A 13 2.15 16.69 -10.16
C HIS A 13 2.39 15.90 -8.88
N GLN A 14 2.98 16.51 -7.83
CA GLN A 14 3.20 15.82 -6.56
C GLN A 14 1.97 15.81 -5.64
N ALA A 15 1.12 16.84 -5.71
CA ALA A 15 -0.04 16.97 -4.82
C ALA A 15 -1.19 15.98 -5.10
N LYS A 16 -1.24 15.36 -6.29
CA LYS A 16 -2.33 14.42 -6.66
C LYS A 16 -2.13 12.98 -6.19
N ASN A 17 -0.94 12.63 -5.68
CA ASN A 17 -0.60 11.25 -5.36
C ASN A 17 -0.73 10.90 -3.87
N ALA A 18 -1.14 11.86 -3.02
CA ALA A 18 -1.53 11.53 -1.66
C ALA A 18 -2.79 10.66 -1.72
N PRO A 19 -2.76 9.42 -1.19
CA PRO A 19 -3.92 8.55 -1.24
C PRO A 19 -5.08 9.21 -0.50
N ARG A 20 -6.21 9.39 -1.18
CA ARG A 20 -7.44 9.95 -0.58
C ARG A 20 -7.74 9.21 0.72
N THR A 21 -8.11 9.96 1.75
CA THR A 21 -8.50 9.43 3.06
C THR A 21 -9.57 8.35 2.89
N GLY A 22 -9.41 7.23 3.60
CA GLY A 22 -10.29 6.06 3.50
C GLY A 22 -9.98 5.05 2.39
N THR A 23 -9.11 5.36 1.42
CA THR A 23 -8.69 4.39 0.39
C THR A 23 -7.86 3.24 0.96
N LEU A 24 -7.85 2.10 0.27
CA LEU A 24 -6.99 0.96 0.61
C LEU A 24 -5.51 1.36 0.70
N ALA A 25 -5.05 2.27 -0.17
CA ALA A 25 -3.68 2.78 -0.15
C ALA A 25 -3.38 3.56 1.14
N HIS A 26 -4.29 4.44 1.55
CA HIS A 26 -4.18 5.18 2.80
C HIS A 26 -4.17 4.24 4.01
N ARG A 27 -5.09 3.26 4.05
CA ARG A 27 -5.16 2.25 5.12
C ARG A 27 -3.90 1.37 5.19
N ALA A 28 -3.32 1.02 4.05
CA ALA A 28 -2.08 0.25 4.00
C ALA A 28 -0.90 1.06 4.56
N GLN A 29 -0.77 2.33 4.14
CA GLN A 29 0.27 3.24 4.63
C GLN A 29 0.18 3.48 6.14
N ALA A 30 -1.03 3.67 6.68
CA ALA A 30 -1.25 3.90 8.11
C ALA A 30 -0.70 2.78 9.01
N ILE A 31 -0.62 1.54 8.48
CA ILE A 31 -0.14 0.36 9.21
C ILE A 31 1.28 -0.05 8.74
N GLY A 32 1.89 0.70 7.81
CA GLY A 32 3.19 0.38 7.24
C GLY A 32 3.18 -0.88 6.35
N MET A 33 2.02 -1.26 5.80
CA MET A 33 1.88 -2.42 4.91
C MET A 33 2.01 -2.01 3.44
N PRO A 34 2.71 -2.79 2.59
CA PRO A 34 2.65 -2.60 1.15
C PRO A 34 1.23 -2.81 0.61
N LEU A 35 0.77 -1.90 -0.25
CA LEU A 35 -0.57 -1.98 -0.86
C LEU A 35 -0.79 -3.29 -1.64
N GLY A 36 0.23 -3.80 -2.31
CA GLY A 36 0.18 -5.09 -2.99
C GLY A 36 -0.16 -6.23 -2.03
N THR A 37 0.50 -6.27 -0.87
CA THR A 37 0.24 -7.24 0.21
C THR A 37 -1.18 -7.14 0.72
N LEU A 38 -1.67 -5.91 0.96
CA LEU A 38 -3.05 -5.69 1.41
C LEU A 38 -4.06 -6.23 0.39
N LYS A 39 -3.89 -5.92 -0.90
CA LYS A 39 -4.76 -6.40 -1.98
C LYS A 39 -4.80 -7.93 -2.07
N THR A 40 -3.63 -8.58 -2.03
CA THR A 40 -3.53 -10.05 -2.09
C THR A 40 -4.24 -10.70 -0.90
N ARG A 41 -4.15 -10.11 0.30
CA ARG A 41 -4.83 -10.65 1.49
C ARG A 41 -6.34 -10.48 1.42
N VAL A 42 -6.82 -9.30 1.03
CA VAL A 42 -8.24 -9.05 0.80
C VAL A 42 -8.78 -10.06 -0.20
N LYS A 43 -8.07 -10.27 -1.33
CA LYS A 43 -8.46 -11.28 -2.32
C LYS A 43 -8.53 -12.69 -1.72
N LYS A 44 -7.51 -13.15 -0.99
CA LYS A 44 -7.52 -14.49 -0.36
C LYS A 44 -8.65 -14.68 0.65
N LEU A 45 -9.06 -13.62 1.35
CA LEU A 45 -10.18 -13.66 2.29
C LEU A 45 -11.52 -13.69 1.55
N MET A 46 -11.66 -12.88 0.49
CA MET A 46 -12.83 -12.92 -0.38
C MET A 46 -12.99 -14.25 -1.10
N ASP A 47 -11.90 -14.84 -1.59
CA ASP A 47 -11.89 -16.17 -2.22
C ASP A 47 -12.32 -17.27 -1.22
N ARG A 48 -12.28 -17.01 0.10
CA ARG A 48 -12.80 -17.88 1.17
C ARG A 48 -14.25 -17.56 1.56
N GLY A 49 -14.93 -16.69 0.82
CA GLY A 49 -16.32 -16.29 1.07
C GLY A 49 -16.47 -15.18 2.11
N ILE A 50 -15.39 -14.49 2.50
CA ILE A 50 -15.48 -13.37 3.44
C ILE A 50 -15.88 -12.11 2.68
N GLU A 51 -16.91 -11.43 3.16
CA GLU A 51 -17.41 -10.18 2.62
C GLU A 51 -16.32 -9.08 2.65
N ARG A 52 -16.37 -8.17 1.67
CA ARG A 52 -15.21 -7.32 1.33
C ARG A 52 -14.80 -6.42 2.49
N GLU A 53 -15.75 -5.82 3.20
CA GLU A 53 -15.44 -4.93 4.32
C GLU A 53 -14.75 -5.69 5.45
N ARG A 54 -15.32 -6.83 5.83
CA ARG A 54 -14.75 -7.73 6.82
C ARG A 54 -13.37 -8.28 6.41
N ALA A 55 -13.18 -8.56 5.13
CA ALA A 55 -11.88 -8.98 4.60
C ALA A 55 -10.81 -7.88 4.74
N ILE A 56 -11.19 -6.61 4.57
CA ILE A 56 -10.29 -5.47 4.76
C ILE A 56 -9.92 -5.33 6.24
N GLU A 57 -10.88 -5.42 7.15
CA GLU A 57 -10.62 -5.37 8.60
C GLU A 57 -9.69 -6.48 9.06
N ILE A 58 -9.93 -7.73 8.64
CA ILE A 58 -9.08 -8.88 8.95
C ILE A 58 -7.68 -8.73 8.33
N ALA A 59 -7.59 -8.13 7.14
CA ALA A 59 -6.32 -7.90 6.48
C ALA A 59 -5.49 -6.82 7.20
N LEU A 60 -6.14 -5.79 7.75
CA LEU A 60 -5.49 -4.70 8.47
C LEU A 60 -5.13 -5.05 9.92
N SER A 61 -5.93 -5.90 10.60
CA SER A 61 -5.74 -6.22 12.02
C SER A 61 -4.53 -7.10 12.31
N LYS A 62 -4.14 -7.99 11.37
CA LYS A 62 -2.97 -8.86 11.57
C LYS A 62 -1.75 -8.22 10.93
N PRO A 63 -0.74 -7.77 11.71
CA PRO A 63 0.50 -7.23 11.16
C PRO A 63 1.20 -8.31 10.33
N VAL A 64 1.81 -7.88 9.23
CA VAL A 64 2.63 -8.77 8.40
C VAL A 64 3.95 -8.95 9.14
N GLY A 65 4.12 -10.09 9.81
CA GLY A 65 5.48 -10.55 10.12
C GLY A 65 6.28 -10.67 8.81
N PRO A 66 7.60 -10.43 8.81
CA PRO A 66 8.39 -10.37 7.59
C PRO A 66 8.21 -11.63 6.74
N GLN A 67 7.40 -11.55 5.67
CA GLN A 67 7.29 -12.60 4.66
C GLN A 67 8.35 -12.35 3.59
N GLY A 68 9.61 -12.35 4.03
CA GLY A 68 10.72 -12.55 3.13
C GLY A 68 10.88 -14.06 2.87
N ARG A 69 10.95 -14.47 1.61
CA ARG A 69 11.74 -15.67 1.27
C ARG A 69 13.17 -15.37 1.75
N PRO A 70 13.90 -16.30 2.41
CA PRO A 70 15.34 -16.16 2.51
C PRO A 70 15.88 -15.92 1.10
N ARG A 71 16.42 -14.73 0.83
CA ARG A 71 17.21 -14.53 -0.39
C ARG A 71 18.35 -15.53 -0.24
N LYS A 72 18.49 -16.44 -1.22
CA LYS A 72 19.50 -17.51 -1.16
C LYS A 72 20.82 -16.93 -0.63
N LEU A 73 21.38 -17.53 0.42
CA LEU A 73 22.77 -17.30 0.79
C LEU A 73 23.59 -17.60 -0.45
N THR A 74 24.07 -16.56 -1.11
CA THR A 74 25.10 -16.69 -2.12
C THR A 74 26.33 -17.16 -1.37
N HIS A 75 26.58 -18.46 -1.34
CA HIS A 75 27.93 -18.96 -1.08
C HIS A 75 28.78 -18.47 -2.25
N ARG A 76 29.57 -17.43 -1.99
CA ARG A 76 30.74 -17.06 -2.77
C ARG A 76 31.94 -17.25 -1.88
#